data_AF-A0A7U9XPX3-F1
#
_entry.id   AF-A0A7U9XPX3-F1
#
_cell.length_a   1.000
_cell.length_b   1.000
_cell.length_c   1.000
_cell.angle_alpha   90.00
_cell.angle_beta   90.00
_cell.angle_gamma   90.00
#
_symmetry.space_group_name_H-M   'P 1'
#
loop_
_entity.id
_entity.type
_entity.pdbx_description
1 polymer ?
#
loop_
_entity_poly.entity_id
_entity_poly.type
_entity_poly.pdbx_seq_one_letter_code
_entity_poly.pdbx_strand_id
1 'polypeptide(L)'
;MLFHRHYKDIKPERILDISNFKFIPLGTDEVFVKLMDYKNTWLSNYGRVIRYSDGKYNLLQGSYDKYGALFYSLRKNVFYDGKWIYKSVHLYAAKAVVEEFIVNPDKANNVYIWHSGFDKQDHYYRNLYPLNQEQYRVVKNHFNKTGDDSEEFILKVMNDIRYKPDDWSRRCMEHVMCGIGYCGSENVDCTSESYLKWHDMINRCYNAKFHERQPQYKGCTVCEEWLNYSNFKVWYDQNRIAGMSLDLDKDILFKGNKVYSPETCCFVPHAINTLFLNGKKNRGDLPLGVHFDKSKGKYRAEMSFMGRQIKLGTFDTAESAFARYKEYKEDFIKDIAEQYRNVIPDKVYEAMMNWKIEIDD
;
A
#
# COMPACT_ATOMS: atom_id res chain seq x y z
N MET A 1 6.26 -9.92 -23.13
CA MET A 1 6.04 -10.40 -21.76
C MET A 1 4.79 -11.26 -21.78
N LEU A 2 4.86 -12.52 -21.33
CA LEU A 2 3.68 -13.34 -21.09
C LEU A 2 3.26 -13.13 -19.64
N PHE A 3 1.97 -12.83 -19.42
CA PHE A 3 1.37 -12.77 -18.11
C PHE A 3 1.23 -14.18 -17.54
N HIS A 4 1.77 -14.34 -16.34
CA HIS A 4 1.54 -15.48 -15.47
C HIS A 4 0.69 -15.02 -14.28
N ARG A 5 0.02 -15.96 -13.63
CA ARG A 5 -0.84 -15.65 -12.50
C ARG A 5 -0.01 -15.54 -11.22
N HIS A 6 0.07 -14.33 -10.67
CA HIS A 6 0.75 -14.07 -9.41
C HIS A 6 -0.23 -13.54 -8.35
N TYR A 7 0.14 -13.74 -7.08
CA TYR A 7 -0.62 -13.31 -5.92
C TYR A 7 0.22 -12.35 -5.10
N LYS A 8 -0.45 -11.46 -4.34
CA LYS A 8 0.26 -10.47 -3.54
C LYS A 8 0.85 -11.09 -2.29
N ASP A 9 2.05 -10.64 -1.93
CA ASP A 9 2.63 -10.91 -0.62
C ASP A 9 1.94 -10.05 0.44
N ILE A 10 1.26 -10.71 1.37
CA ILE A 10 0.55 -10.03 2.46
C ILE A 10 1.49 -9.81 3.62
N LYS A 11 1.62 -8.55 4.06
CA LYS A 11 2.37 -8.20 5.27
C LYS A 11 1.76 -8.85 6.52
N PRO A 12 2.54 -9.56 7.35
CA PRO A 12 2.05 -10.19 8.58
C PRO A 12 1.33 -9.23 9.53
N GLU A 13 1.79 -7.97 9.60
CA GLU A 13 1.20 -6.93 10.45
C GLU A 13 -0.25 -6.57 10.05
N ARG A 14 -0.68 -6.97 8.85
CA ARG A 14 -2.06 -6.80 8.37
C ARG A 14 -2.94 -8.01 8.66
N ILE A 15 -2.37 -9.17 9.00
CA ILE A 15 -3.13 -10.41 9.19
C ILE A 15 -3.75 -10.42 10.59
N LEU A 16 -5.06 -10.68 10.65
CA LEU A 16 -5.78 -10.87 11.90
C LEU A 16 -5.60 -12.29 12.41
N ASP A 17 -5.16 -12.45 13.65
CA ASP A 17 -5.19 -13.74 14.34
C ASP A 17 -6.64 -14.12 14.66
N ILE A 18 -7.14 -15.16 14.00
CA ILE A 18 -8.51 -15.67 14.16
C ILE A 18 -8.58 -16.91 15.05
N SER A 19 -7.48 -17.36 15.66
CA SER A 19 -7.40 -18.63 16.40
C SER A 19 -8.40 -18.72 17.57
N ASN A 20 -8.76 -17.57 18.15
CA ASN A 20 -9.69 -17.47 19.27
C ASN A 20 -11.15 -17.19 18.86
N PHE A 21 -11.45 -17.16 17.55
CA PHE A 21 -12.78 -16.81 17.06
C PHE A 21 -13.68 -18.04 17.02
N LYS A 22 -14.98 -17.83 17.26
CA LYS A 22 -15.97 -18.92 17.36
C LYS A 22 -16.55 -19.39 16.02
N PHE A 23 -16.04 -18.91 14.89
CA PHE A 23 -16.49 -19.33 13.56
C PHE A 23 -15.49 -20.30 12.93
N ILE A 24 -15.98 -21.11 11.98
CA ILE A 24 -15.16 -22.03 11.22
C ILE A 24 -14.65 -21.32 9.96
N PRO A 25 -13.33 -21.33 9.68
CA PRO A 25 -12.78 -20.90 8.39
C PRO A 25 -13.38 -21.67 7.21
N LEU A 26 -13.59 -21.01 6.07
CA LEU A 26 -14.09 -21.65 4.84
C LEU A 26 -13.04 -22.58 4.21
N GLY A 27 -11.76 -22.32 4.46
CA GLY A 27 -10.65 -23.18 4.06
C GLY A 27 -9.49 -23.08 5.04
N THR A 28 -8.57 -24.04 4.96
CA THR A 28 -7.37 -24.09 5.82
C THR A 28 -6.40 -22.93 5.56
N ASP A 29 -6.51 -22.29 4.40
CA ASP A 29 -5.72 -21.13 3.98
C ASP A 29 -6.47 -19.80 4.12
N GLU A 30 -7.62 -19.77 4.79
CA GLU A 30 -8.35 -18.52 4.95
C GLU A 30 -7.64 -17.57 5.91
N VAL A 31 -7.29 -16.39 5.40
CA VAL A 31 -6.64 -15.33 6.16
C VAL A 31 -7.43 -14.04 6.02
N PHE A 32 -7.57 -13.28 7.11
CA PHE A 32 -8.23 -11.98 7.13
C PHE A 32 -7.20 -10.86 7.17
N VAL A 33 -7.20 -9.99 6.16
CA VAL A 33 -6.23 -8.90 6.00
C VAL A 33 -6.88 -7.55 6.28
N LYS A 34 -6.18 -6.69 7.03
CA LYS A 34 -6.66 -5.35 7.40
C LYS A 34 -6.79 -4.48 6.16
N LEU A 35 -7.99 -3.96 5.91
CA LEU A 35 -8.22 -2.98 4.85
C LEU A 35 -7.80 -1.60 5.35
N MET A 36 -6.68 -1.07 4.85
CA MET A 36 -6.02 0.11 5.45
C MET A 36 -6.85 1.39 5.38
N ASP A 37 -7.72 1.54 4.39
CA ASP A 37 -8.58 2.72 4.23
C ASP A 37 -9.96 2.55 4.88
N TYR A 38 -10.25 1.40 5.50
CA TYR A 38 -11.55 1.11 6.09
C TYR A 38 -11.44 1.05 7.62
N LYS A 39 -12.45 1.62 8.29
CA LYS A 39 -12.47 1.66 9.75
C LYS A 39 -12.55 0.25 10.31
N ASN A 40 -11.52 -0.18 11.02
CA ASN A 40 -11.51 -1.42 11.82
C ASN A 40 -12.09 -2.62 11.05
N THR A 41 -11.68 -2.83 9.80
CA THR A 41 -12.26 -3.84 8.92
C THR A 41 -11.17 -4.73 8.31
N TRP A 42 -11.46 -6.03 8.24
CA TRP A 42 -10.61 -7.05 7.62
C TRP A 42 -11.39 -7.85 6.58
N LEU A 43 -10.76 -8.12 5.45
CA LEU A 43 -11.31 -8.91 4.34
C LEU A 43 -10.57 -10.24 4.26
N SER A 44 -11.29 -11.35 4.08
CA SER A 44 -10.65 -12.63 3.79
C SER A 44 -10.39 -12.84 2.31
N ASN A 45 -9.43 -13.71 2.01
CA ASN A 45 -9.19 -14.24 0.67
C ASN A 45 -10.33 -15.09 0.10
N TYR A 46 -11.43 -15.26 0.86
CA TYR A 46 -12.70 -15.85 0.46
C TYR A 46 -13.83 -14.81 0.38
N GLY A 47 -13.53 -13.52 0.46
CA GLY A 47 -14.52 -12.46 0.37
C GLY A 47 -15.37 -12.24 1.62
N ARG A 48 -15.07 -12.90 2.75
CA ARG A 48 -15.75 -12.63 4.03
C ARG A 48 -15.18 -11.38 4.70
N VAL A 49 -15.98 -10.68 5.48
CA VAL A 49 -15.54 -9.44 6.15
C VAL A 49 -15.75 -9.52 7.65
N ILE A 50 -14.71 -9.15 8.41
CA ILE A 50 -14.78 -8.95 9.86
C ILE A 50 -14.69 -7.46 10.15
N ARG A 51 -15.48 -6.98 11.10
CA ARG A 51 -15.37 -5.62 11.65
C ARG A 51 -15.16 -5.66 13.15
N TYR A 52 -14.25 -4.83 13.66
CA TYR A 52 -14.13 -4.57 15.08
C TYR A 52 -14.94 -3.34 15.48
N SER A 53 -15.90 -3.55 16.40
CA SER A 53 -16.77 -2.52 16.96
C SER A 53 -17.18 -2.90 18.38
N ASP A 54 -17.34 -1.91 19.26
CA ASP A 54 -17.81 -2.09 20.64
C ASP A 54 -17.03 -3.16 21.43
N GLY A 55 -15.71 -3.17 21.27
CA GLY A 55 -14.81 -4.09 21.96
C GLY A 55 -14.79 -5.53 21.41
N LYS A 56 -15.47 -5.80 20.28
CA LYS A 56 -15.64 -7.15 19.74
C LYS A 56 -15.42 -7.20 18.23
N TYR A 57 -14.91 -8.34 17.76
CA TYR A 57 -14.85 -8.66 16.35
C TYR A 57 -16.13 -9.37 15.90
N ASN A 58 -16.72 -8.89 14.81
CA ASN A 58 -17.96 -9.40 14.26
C ASN A 58 -17.75 -9.82 12.80
N LEU A 59 -18.03 -11.09 12.49
CA LEU A 59 -18.12 -11.56 11.11
C LEU A 59 -19.41 -10.99 10.51
N LEU A 60 -19.30 -10.18 9.47
CA LEU A 60 -20.42 -9.48 8.87
C LEU A 60 -21.21 -10.40 7.92
N GLN A 61 -22.53 -10.24 7.95
CA GLN A 61 -23.40 -10.74 6.88
C GLN A 61 -23.41 -9.71 5.75
N GLY A 62 -23.04 -10.15 4.54
CA GLY A 62 -23.11 -9.30 3.35
C GLY A 62 -24.51 -9.24 2.76
N SER A 63 -24.70 -8.28 1.86
CA SER A 63 -25.92 -8.10 1.06
C SER A 63 -25.61 -8.36 -0.41
N TYR A 64 -26.64 -8.56 -1.23
CA TYR A 64 -26.51 -8.78 -2.66
C TYR A 64 -27.21 -7.67 -3.43
N ASP A 65 -26.59 -7.20 -4.51
CA ASP A 65 -27.24 -6.26 -5.42
C ASP A 65 -28.22 -6.97 -6.37
N LYS A 66 -28.87 -6.21 -7.25
CA LYS A 66 -29.82 -6.76 -8.23
C LYS A 66 -29.22 -7.75 -9.25
N TYR A 67 -27.90 -7.81 -9.35
CA TYR A 67 -27.16 -8.73 -10.21
C TYR A 67 -26.56 -9.91 -9.43
N GLY A 68 -26.85 -10.01 -8.13
CA GLY A 68 -26.32 -11.06 -7.26
C GLY A 68 -24.87 -10.85 -6.81
N ALA A 69 -24.33 -9.64 -6.95
CA ALA A 69 -22.97 -9.35 -6.48
C ALA A 69 -22.96 -9.10 -4.96
N LEU A 70 -22.13 -9.86 -4.23
CA LEU A 70 -21.95 -9.72 -2.79
C LEU A 70 -21.26 -8.40 -2.47
N PHE A 71 -21.85 -7.62 -1.57
CA PHE A 71 -21.27 -6.39 -1.04
C PHE A 71 -21.50 -6.20 0.46
N TYR A 72 -20.65 -5.36 1.06
CA TYR A 72 -20.72 -4.97 2.46
C TYR A 72 -20.83 -3.46 2.59
N SER A 73 -21.70 -2.98 3.48
CA SER A 73 -21.79 -1.56 3.84
C SER A 73 -20.75 -1.22 4.91
N LEU A 74 -19.66 -0.57 4.50
CA LEU A 74 -18.49 -0.29 5.33
C LEU A 74 -18.23 1.21 5.47
N ARG A 75 -17.34 1.57 6.40
CA ARG A 75 -16.89 2.96 6.61
C ARG A 75 -15.49 3.13 6.01
N LYS A 76 -15.38 3.84 4.88
CA LYS A 76 -14.09 4.16 4.23
C LYS A 76 -13.64 5.57 4.60
N ASN A 77 -12.37 5.73 4.92
CA ASN A 77 -11.72 7.02 5.13
C ASN A 77 -11.50 7.69 3.77
N VAL A 78 -12.10 8.86 3.58
CA VAL A 78 -12.06 9.61 2.31
C VAL A 78 -11.81 11.08 2.59
N PHE A 79 -11.06 11.73 1.71
CA PHE A 79 -10.91 13.18 1.74
C PHE A 79 -12.14 13.84 1.13
N TYR A 80 -12.82 14.69 1.89
CA TYR A 80 -14.02 15.40 1.46
C TYR A 80 -14.13 16.74 2.18
N ASP A 81 -14.34 17.80 1.40
CA ASP A 81 -14.55 19.16 1.92
C ASP A 81 -13.39 19.63 2.84
N GLY A 82 -12.16 19.48 2.34
CA GLY A 82 -10.95 19.92 3.04
C GLY A 82 -10.51 19.04 4.21
N LYS A 83 -11.21 17.93 4.50
CA LYS A 83 -10.89 17.05 5.63
C LYS A 83 -11.06 15.56 5.36
N TRP A 84 -10.32 14.73 6.08
CA TRP A 84 -10.51 13.28 6.10
C TRP A 84 -11.68 12.89 7.00
N ILE A 85 -12.64 12.16 6.44
CA ILE A 85 -13.81 11.66 7.17
C ILE A 85 -14.12 10.22 6.77
N TYR A 86 -14.82 9.51 7.66
CA TYR A 86 -15.39 8.22 7.32
C TYR A 86 -16.75 8.38 6.65
N LYS A 87 -16.90 7.85 5.43
CA LYS A 87 -18.19 7.76 4.73
C LYS A 87 -18.65 6.31 4.59
N SER A 88 -19.96 6.12 4.56
CA SER A 88 -20.55 4.81 4.23
C SER A 88 -20.35 4.52 2.76
N VAL A 89 -19.80 3.36 2.42
CA VAL A 89 -19.59 2.89 1.04
C VAL A 89 -19.94 1.42 0.92
N HIS A 90 -20.30 0.98 -0.28
CA HIS A 90 -20.42 -0.44 -0.60
C HIS A 90 -19.06 -0.98 -1.07
N LEU A 91 -18.54 -1.98 -0.36
CA LEU A 91 -17.39 -2.78 -0.79
C LEU A 91 -17.92 -4.05 -1.44
N TYR A 92 -17.65 -4.25 -2.73
CA TYR A 92 -18.00 -5.48 -3.45
C TYR A 92 -16.91 -6.53 -3.21
N ALA A 93 -17.31 -7.72 -2.74
CA ALA A 93 -16.40 -8.74 -2.25
C ALA A 93 -15.39 -9.20 -3.32
N ALA A 94 -15.87 -9.57 -4.51
CA ALA A 94 -15.00 -10.06 -5.60
C ALA A 94 -13.95 -9.01 -5.98
N LYS A 95 -14.37 -7.75 -6.12
CA LYS A 95 -13.47 -6.63 -6.45
C LYS A 95 -12.42 -6.43 -5.37
N ALA A 96 -12.84 -6.40 -4.10
CA ALA A 96 -11.92 -6.21 -2.99
C ALA A 96 -10.93 -7.38 -2.85
N VAL A 97 -11.36 -8.61 -3.09
CA VAL A 97 -10.48 -9.79 -3.07
C VAL A 97 -9.44 -9.70 -4.19
N VAL A 98 -9.85 -9.34 -5.40
CA VAL A 98 -8.91 -9.09 -6.52
C VAL A 98 -7.91 -7.99 -6.14
N GLU A 99 -8.38 -6.87 -5.60
CA GLU A 99 -7.54 -5.73 -5.22
C GLU A 99 -6.53 -6.07 -4.12
N GLU A 100 -6.88 -6.93 -3.16
CA GLU A 100 -6.05 -7.24 -1.99
C GLU A 100 -5.15 -8.46 -2.15
N PHE A 101 -5.52 -9.45 -2.97
CA PHE A 101 -4.83 -10.75 -3.02
C PHE A 101 -4.22 -11.11 -4.38
N ILE A 102 -4.62 -10.45 -5.47
CA ILE A 102 -4.18 -10.81 -6.83
C ILE A 102 -3.33 -9.69 -7.42
N VAL A 103 -2.24 -10.05 -8.09
CA VAL A 103 -1.47 -9.09 -8.90
C VAL A 103 -2.23 -8.86 -10.21
N ASN A 104 -2.79 -7.67 -10.37
CA ASN A 104 -3.45 -7.28 -11.62
C ASN A 104 -2.46 -6.47 -12.50
N PRO A 105 -1.98 -7.03 -13.63
CA PRO A 105 -0.96 -6.39 -14.45
C PRO A 105 -1.47 -5.14 -15.19
N ASP A 106 -2.78 -4.97 -15.32
CA ASP A 106 -3.42 -3.84 -16.00
C ASP A 106 -4.74 -3.46 -15.30
N LYS A 107 -4.63 -2.73 -14.19
CA LYS A 107 -5.75 -2.29 -13.37
C LYS A 107 -6.67 -1.30 -14.06
N ALA A 108 -6.18 -0.60 -15.09
CA ALA A 108 -6.99 0.36 -15.83
C ALA A 108 -8.05 -0.37 -16.67
N ASN A 109 -7.66 -1.49 -17.30
CA ASN A 109 -8.53 -2.21 -18.23
C ASN A 109 -9.13 -3.51 -17.66
N ASN A 110 -8.41 -4.22 -16.77
CA ASN A 110 -8.84 -5.50 -16.23
C ASN A 110 -9.80 -5.33 -15.04
N VAL A 111 -10.97 -4.75 -15.31
CA VAL A 111 -11.98 -4.40 -14.31
C VAL A 111 -13.16 -5.39 -14.24
N TYR A 112 -13.21 -6.36 -15.16
CA TYR A 112 -14.19 -7.45 -15.15
C TYR A 112 -13.62 -8.67 -14.43
N ILE A 113 -14.43 -9.36 -13.63
CA ILE A 113 -13.95 -10.49 -12.81
C ILE A 113 -14.65 -11.76 -13.28
N TRP A 114 -13.89 -12.66 -13.90
CA TRP A 114 -14.32 -14.02 -14.14
C TRP A 114 -14.24 -14.82 -12.85
N HIS A 115 -15.29 -15.58 -12.57
CA HIS A 115 -15.34 -16.53 -11.47
C HIS A 115 -15.30 -17.91 -12.09
N SER A 116 -14.37 -18.76 -11.63
CA SER A 116 -14.28 -20.14 -12.11
C SER A 116 -15.61 -20.87 -11.96
N GLY A 117 -15.94 -21.72 -12.94
CA GLY A 117 -17.22 -22.40 -13.04
C GLY A 117 -18.42 -21.47 -13.25
N PHE A 118 -18.19 -20.19 -13.56
CA PHE A 118 -19.20 -19.14 -13.59
C PHE A 118 -19.97 -18.98 -12.26
N ASP A 119 -19.37 -19.41 -11.14
CA ASP A 119 -19.97 -19.32 -9.81
C ASP A 119 -19.75 -17.93 -9.19
N LYS A 120 -20.76 -17.06 -9.33
CA LYS A 120 -20.72 -15.69 -8.78
C LYS A 120 -20.73 -15.63 -7.25
N GLN A 121 -20.95 -16.74 -6.56
CA GLN A 121 -20.89 -16.81 -5.09
C GLN A 121 -19.50 -17.22 -4.59
N ASP A 122 -18.66 -17.80 -5.46
CA ASP A 122 -17.30 -18.14 -5.12
C ASP A 122 -16.39 -16.90 -5.19
N HIS A 123 -15.92 -16.47 -4.03
CA HIS A 123 -15.06 -15.30 -3.87
C HIS A 123 -13.64 -15.69 -3.44
N TYR A 124 -13.27 -16.98 -3.58
CA TYR A 124 -11.92 -17.43 -3.31
C TYR A 124 -10.95 -16.83 -4.33
N TYR A 125 -9.91 -16.14 -3.87
CA TYR A 125 -8.98 -15.40 -4.73
C TYR A 125 -8.36 -16.24 -5.85
N ARG A 126 -8.15 -17.55 -5.66
CA ARG A 126 -7.63 -18.45 -6.72
C ARG A 126 -8.68 -18.87 -7.75
N ASN A 127 -9.94 -18.50 -7.55
CA ASN A 127 -11.02 -18.74 -8.50
C ASN A 127 -11.47 -17.44 -9.20
N LEU A 128 -10.81 -16.31 -8.90
CA LEU A 128 -11.08 -15.02 -9.52
C LEU A 128 -10.00 -14.64 -10.55
N TYR A 129 -10.43 -14.13 -11.70
CA TYR A 129 -9.54 -13.65 -12.76
C TYR A 129 -9.95 -12.24 -13.19
N PRO A 130 -9.12 -11.21 -12.92
CA PRO A 130 -9.33 -9.88 -13.49
C PRO A 130 -9.01 -9.91 -14.98
N LEU A 131 -9.99 -9.52 -15.79
CA LEU A 131 -9.95 -9.51 -17.25
C LEU A 131 -10.47 -8.17 -17.77
N ASN A 132 -10.04 -7.79 -18.96
CA ASN A 132 -10.73 -6.72 -19.69
C ASN A 132 -12.06 -7.22 -20.29
N GLN A 133 -12.85 -6.30 -20.84
CA GLN A 133 -14.18 -6.61 -21.36
C GLN A 133 -14.17 -7.70 -22.44
N GLU A 134 -13.25 -7.59 -23.41
CA GLU A 134 -13.18 -8.53 -24.54
C GLU A 134 -12.67 -9.91 -24.11
N GLN A 135 -11.67 -9.95 -23.24
CA GLN A 135 -11.18 -11.19 -22.63
C GLN A 135 -12.29 -11.89 -21.85
N TYR A 136 -13.05 -11.16 -21.02
CA TYR A 136 -14.19 -11.70 -20.30
C TYR A 136 -15.25 -12.26 -21.25
N ARG A 137 -15.55 -11.54 -22.34
CA ARG A 137 -16.50 -12.00 -23.37
C ARG A 137 -16.04 -13.31 -24.02
N VAL A 138 -14.75 -13.42 -24.36
CA VAL A 138 -14.17 -14.63 -24.96
C VAL A 138 -14.23 -15.80 -24.00
N VAL A 139 -13.82 -15.62 -22.74
CA VAL A 139 -13.88 -16.66 -21.71
C VAL A 139 -15.31 -17.12 -21.47
N LYS A 140 -16.25 -16.18 -21.31
CA LYS A 140 -17.67 -16.50 -21.14
C LYS A 140 -18.24 -17.32 -22.31
N ASN A 141 -17.91 -16.93 -23.54
CA ASN A 141 -18.41 -17.63 -24.72
C ASN A 141 -17.82 -19.03 -24.87
N HIS A 142 -16.55 -19.22 -24.52
CA HIS A 142 -15.89 -20.54 -24.52
C HIS A 142 -16.50 -21.45 -23.46
N PHE A 143 -16.63 -20.95 -22.23
CA PHE A 143 -17.26 -21.69 -21.13
C PHE A 143 -18.70 -22.09 -21.46
N ASN A 144 -19.52 -21.18 -21.99
CA ASN A 144 -20.90 -21.50 -22.37
C ASN A 144 -21.01 -22.59 -23.45
N LYS A 145 -19.98 -22.78 -24.29
CA LYS A 145 -19.97 -23.79 -25.36
C LYS A 145 -19.40 -25.13 -24.93
N THR A 146 -18.41 -25.10 -24.03
CA THR A 146 -17.56 -26.26 -23.74
C THR A 146 -17.60 -26.70 -22.28
N GLY A 147 -18.04 -25.83 -21.38
CA GLY A 147 -17.92 -25.99 -19.93
C GLY A 147 -16.49 -25.79 -19.40
N ASP A 148 -15.51 -25.47 -20.26
CA ASP A 148 -14.12 -25.29 -19.88
C ASP A 148 -13.80 -23.82 -19.59
N ASP A 149 -13.17 -23.59 -18.45
CA ASP A 149 -12.55 -22.32 -18.06
C ASP A 149 -11.22 -22.57 -17.33
N SER A 150 -10.51 -23.63 -17.75
CA SER A 150 -9.18 -23.94 -17.26
C SER A 150 -8.25 -22.72 -17.26
N GLU A 151 -7.38 -22.65 -16.25
CA GLU A 151 -6.41 -21.56 -16.12
C GLU A 151 -5.52 -21.44 -17.38
N GLU A 152 -5.16 -22.56 -18.00
CA GLU A 152 -4.41 -22.58 -19.27
C GLU A 152 -5.14 -21.81 -20.38
N PHE A 153 -6.45 -22.05 -20.54
CA PHE A 153 -7.26 -21.34 -21.53
C PHE A 153 -7.40 -19.85 -21.18
N ILE A 154 -7.69 -19.52 -19.92
CA ILE A 154 -7.82 -18.12 -19.49
C ILE A 154 -6.50 -17.37 -19.72
N LEU A 155 -5.35 -17.94 -19.33
CA LEU A 155 -4.03 -17.34 -19.56
C LEU A 155 -3.70 -17.19 -21.04
N LYS A 156 -4.11 -18.13 -21.89
CA LYS A 156 -4.00 -18.00 -23.34
C LYS A 156 -4.77 -16.78 -23.86
N VAL A 157 -6.02 -16.59 -23.41
CA VAL A 157 -6.85 -15.42 -23.76
C VAL A 157 -6.23 -14.13 -23.24
N MET A 158 -5.75 -14.11 -21.98
CA MET A 158 -5.11 -12.95 -21.39
C MET A 158 -3.85 -12.51 -22.13
N ASN A 159 -3.10 -13.45 -22.71
CA ASN A 159 -1.85 -13.19 -23.42
C ASN A 159 -2.00 -12.93 -24.92
N ASP A 160 -3.18 -13.17 -25.48
CA ASP A 160 -3.44 -12.95 -26.90
C ASP A 160 -3.49 -11.46 -27.23
N ILE A 161 -2.68 -11.04 -28.20
CA ILE A 161 -2.60 -9.64 -28.66
C ILE A 161 -3.96 -9.16 -29.18
N ARG A 162 -4.78 -10.06 -29.75
CA ARG A 162 -6.09 -9.72 -30.31
C ARG A 162 -7.11 -9.23 -29.29
N TYR A 163 -6.87 -9.52 -28.00
CA TYR A 163 -7.76 -9.15 -26.90
C TYR A 163 -7.10 -8.17 -25.93
N LYS A 164 -6.04 -7.47 -26.38
CA LYS A 164 -5.45 -6.38 -25.61
C LYS A 164 -6.25 -5.09 -25.82
N PRO A 165 -6.21 -4.17 -24.84
CA PRO A 165 -6.77 -2.82 -24.98
C PRO A 165 -6.18 -2.06 -26.18
N ASP A 166 -6.91 -1.06 -26.68
CA ASP A 166 -6.48 -0.26 -27.85
C ASP A 166 -5.20 0.55 -27.59
N ASP A 167 -4.95 0.94 -26.34
CA ASP A 167 -3.77 1.66 -25.88
C ASP A 167 -2.61 0.72 -25.49
N TRP A 168 -2.68 -0.56 -25.87
CA TRP A 168 -1.61 -1.53 -25.66
C TRP A 168 -0.66 -1.60 -26.85
N SER A 169 0.64 -1.66 -26.58
CA SER A 169 1.63 -2.08 -27.57
C SER A 169 2.82 -2.81 -26.95
N ARG A 170 3.58 -3.55 -27.76
CA ARG A 170 4.79 -4.24 -27.27
C ARG A 170 5.76 -3.25 -26.60
N ARG A 171 5.87 -2.05 -27.16
CA ARG A 171 6.73 -0.96 -26.68
C ARG A 171 6.34 -0.47 -25.28
N CYS A 172 5.05 -0.33 -24.98
CA CYS A 172 4.62 0.15 -23.65
C CYS A 172 4.91 -0.88 -22.53
N MET A 173 5.15 -2.14 -22.89
CA MET A 173 5.50 -3.24 -21.99
C MET A 173 7.03 -3.45 -21.86
N GLU A 174 7.85 -2.68 -22.56
CA GLU A 174 9.32 -2.79 -22.45
C GLU A 174 9.83 -2.17 -21.14
N HIS A 175 10.68 -2.89 -20.43
CA HIS A 175 11.28 -2.43 -19.19
C HIS A 175 12.39 -1.41 -19.47
N VAL A 176 12.03 -0.13 -19.49
CA VAL A 176 12.96 0.97 -19.79
C VAL A 176 13.47 1.62 -18.52
N MET A 177 12.60 1.86 -17.53
CA MET A 177 12.97 2.64 -16.34
C MET A 177 13.80 1.78 -15.38
N CYS A 178 15.09 2.11 -15.26
CA CYS A 178 16.07 1.30 -14.52
C CYS A 178 16.09 -0.19 -14.94
N GLY A 179 15.68 -0.50 -16.18
CA GLY A 179 15.60 -1.88 -16.70
C GLY A 179 14.49 -2.74 -16.05
N ILE A 180 13.58 -2.14 -15.28
CA ILE A 180 12.51 -2.88 -14.58
C ILE A 180 11.12 -2.24 -14.71
N GLY A 181 11.03 -0.91 -14.67
CA GLY A 181 9.77 -0.19 -14.80
C GLY A 181 9.38 0.04 -16.26
N TYR A 182 8.08 0.04 -16.54
CA TYR A 182 7.52 0.20 -17.89
C TYR A 182 6.25 1.05 -17.86
N CYS A 183 5.87 1.60 -19.02
CA CYS A 183 4.77 2.56 -19.14
C CYS A 183 3.39 1.92 -18.92
N GLY A 184 3.15 0.73 -19.50
CA GLY A 184 1.90 -0.01 -19.39
C GLY A 184 0.82 0.37 -20.40
N SER A 185 0.82 1.61 -20.89
CA SER A 185 -0.07 2.06 -21.97
C SER A 185 0.67 2.99 -22.94
N GLU A 186 0.09 3.21 -24.10
CA GLU A 186 0.49 4.27 -25.00
C GLU A 186 0.15 5.65 -24.43
N ASN A 187 0.75 6.70 -24.99
CA ASN A 187 0.46 8.11 -24.67
C ASN A 187 0.67 8.53 -23.20
N VAL A 188 1.65 7.91 -22.52
CA VAL A 188 2.04 8.34 -21.17
C VAL A 188 2.66 9.74 -21.18
N ASP A 189 2.06 10.67 -20.44
CA ASP A 189 2.63 11.99 -20.16
C ASP A 189 3.74 11.87 -19.11
N CYS A 190 4.99 11.82 -19.60
CA CYS A 190 6.19 11.76 -18.76
C CYS A 190 6.48 13.04 -17.97
N THR A 191 5.71 14.13 -18.18
CA THR A 191 5.83 15.39 -17.43
C THR A 191 4.80 15.51 -16.31
N SER A 192 3.80 14.62 -16.29
CA SER A 192 2.78 14.59 -15.25
C SER A 192 3.36 14.33 -13.86
N GLU A 193 2.74 14.91 -12.83
CA GLU A 193 3.18 14.72 -11.44
C GLU A 193 3.20 13.24 -11.02
N SER A 194 2.21 12.46 -11.47
CA SER A 194 2.15 11.02 -11.24
C SER A 194 3.37 10.30 -11.81
N TYR A 195 3.77 10.65 -13.04
CA TYR A 195 4.92 10.02 -13.67
C TYR A 195 6.22 10.39 -12.97
N LEU A 196 6.40 11.65 -12.59
CA LEU A 196 7.60 12.09 -11.87
C LEU A 196 7.74 11.39 -10.51
N LYS A 197 6.64 11.24 -9.75
CA LYS A 197 6.67 10.48 -8.48
C LYS A 197 6.97 9.00 -8.68
N TRP A 198 6.38 8.37 -9.69
CA TRP A 198 6.67 6.98 -10.06
C TRP A 198 8.13 6.80 -10.48
N HIS A 199 8.63 7.69 -11.34
CA HIS A 199 10.02 7.73 -11.78
C HIS A 199 10.98 7.82 -10.58
N ASP A 200 10.72 8.73 -9.64
CA ASP A 200 11.53 8.89 -8.45
C ASP A 200 11.49 7.65 -7.55
N MET A 201 10.32 7.03 -7.38
CA MET A 201 10.15 5.78 -6.65
C MET A 201 10.99 4.64 -7.27
N ILE A 202 10.93 4.46 -8.60
CA ILE A 202 11.70 3.42 -9.30
C ILE A 202 13.21 3.70 -9.16
N ASN A 203 13.65 4.96 -9.33
CA ASN A 203 15.06 5.32 -9.16
C ASN A 203 15.56 5.08 -7.72
N ARG A 204 14.75 5.41 -6.71
CA ARG A 204 15.09 5.12 -5.31
C ARG A 204 15.30 3.64 -5.08
N CYS A 205 14.56 2.76 -5.74
CA CYS A 205 14.66 1.32 -5.53
C CYS A 205 15.75 0.65 -6.38
N TYR A 206 15.99 1.11 -7.61
CA TYR A 206 16.75 0.32 -8.60
C TYR A 206 17.89 1.06 -9.30
N ASN A 207 18.09 2.36 -9.09
CA ASN A 207 19.19 3.10 -9.71
C ASN A 207 20.48 3.01 -8.89
N ALA A 208 21.46 2.24 -9.38
CA ALA A 208 22.75 2.05 -8.70
C ALA A 208 23.50 3.37 -8.42
N LYS A 209 23.53 4.32 -9.37
CA LYS A 209 24.15 5.64 -9.18
C LYS A 209 23.40 6.48 -8.14
N PHE A 210 22.09 6.29 -8.02
CA PHE A 210 21.32 6.91 -6.94
C PHE A 210 21.71 6.32 -5.58
N HIS A 211 21.85 5.00 -5.47
CA HIS A 211 22.24 4.32 -4.23
C HIS A 211 23.66 4.63 -3.75
N GLU A 212 24.58 4.98 -4.64
CA GLU A 212 25.91 5.49 -4.24
C GLU A 212 25.78 6.80 -3.44
N ARG A 213 24.92 7.70 -3.88
CA ARG A 213 24.67 8.99 -3.23
C ARG A 213 23.75 8.85 -2.01
N GLN A 214 22.74 8.00 -2.13
CA GLN A 214 21.69 7.77 -1.13
C GLN A 214 21.60 6.28 -0.72
N PRO A 215 22.59 5.74 0.02
CA PRO A 215 22.64 4.33 0.40
C PRO A 215 21.46 3.85 1.26
N GLN A 216 20.74 4.76 1.93
CA GLN A 216 19.59 4.41 2.76
C GLN A 216 18.43 3.78 1.97
N TYR A 217 18.38 4.01 0.65
CA TYR A 217 17.39 3.37 -0.21
C TYR A 217 17.83 2.01 -0.75
N LYS A 218 19.04 1.53 -0.42
CA LYS A 218 19.49 0.19 -0.80
C LYS A 218 18.59 -0.88 -0.19
N GLY A 219 18.18 -1.83 -1.04
CA GLY A 219 17.26 -2.89 -0.68
C GLY A 219 15.79 -2.48 -0.60
N CYS A 220 15.44 -1.24 -0.99
CA CYS A 220 14.05 -0.90 -1.25
C CYS A 220 13.59 -1.51 -2.59
N THR A 221 12.33 -1.93 -2.64
CA THR A 221 11.70 -2.54 -3.82
C THR A 221 10.32 -1.94 -4.07
N VAL A 222 9.75 -2.22 -5.24
CA VAL A 222 8.40 -1.83 -5.63
C VAL A 222 7.59 -3.10 -5.90
N CYS A 223 6.31 -3.13 -5.52
CA CYS A 223 5.44 -4.27 -5.83
C CYS A 223 5.27 -4.43 -7.35
N GLU A 224 5.01 -5.66 -7.80
CA GLU A 224 4.92 -5.99 -9.23
C GLU A 224 3.93 -5.09 -9.98
N GLU A 225 2.77 -4.82 -9.37
CA GLU A 225 1.75 -3.97 -9.99
C GLU A 225 2.24 -2.55 -10.27
N TRP A 226 3.16 -2.00 -9.47
CA TRP A 226 3.66 -0.64 -9.60
C TRP A 226 4.95 -0.54 -10.44
N LEU A 227 5.49 -1.67 -10.91
CA LEU A 227 6.48 -1.63 -12.01
C LEU A 227 5.84 -1.14 -13.31
N ASN A 228 4.52 -1.33 -13.45
CA ASN A 228 3.68 -0.68 -14.45
C ASN A 228 3.28 0.74 -13.99
N TYR A 229 3.71 1.78 -14.72
CA TYR A 229 3.30 3.15 -14.44
C TYR A 229 1.78 3.35 -14.52
N SER A 230 1.09 2.83 -15.54
CA SER A 230 -0.36 2.99 -15.68
C SER A 230 -1.13 2.44 -14.47
N ASN A 231 -0.65 1.35 -13.86
CA ASN A 231 -1.21 0.85 -12.60
C ASN A 231 -0.91 1.77 -11.41
N PHE A 232 0.32 2.28 -11.28
CA PHE A 232 0.64 3.28 -10.27
C PHE A 232 -0.25 4.52 -10.42
N LYS A 233 -0.50 4.96 -11.65
CA LYS A 233 -1.36 6.11 -11.95
C LYS A 233 -2.80 5.90 -11.46
N VAL A 234 -3.37 4.71 -11.63
CA VAL A 234 -4.70 4.38 -11.08
C VAL A 234 -4.73 4.60 -9.57
N TRP A 235 -3.72 4.12 -8.85
CA TRP A 235 -3.63 4.35 -7.40
C TRP A 235 -3.37 5.83 -7.07
N TYR A 236 -2.50 6.49 -7.83
CA TYR A 236 -2.17 7.91 -7.66
C TYR A 236 -3.41 8.78 -7.72
N ASP A 237 -4.23 8.63 -8.76
CA ASP A 237 -5.41 9.45 -8.97
C ASP A 237 -6.49 9.23 -7.90
N GLN A 238 -6.52 8.05 -7.27
CA GLN A 238 -7.43 7.74 -6.16
C GLN A 238 -6.95 8.30 -4.81
N ASN A 239 -5.65 8.50 -4.64
CA ASN A 239 -5.05 8.84 -3.35
C ASN A 239 -4.48 10.26 -3.29
N ARG A 240 -4.30 10.93 -4.44
CA ARG A 240 -3.89 12.34 -4.48
C ARG A 240 -5.02 13.24 -3.99
N ILE A 241 -4.64 14.36 -3.39
CA ILE A 241 -5.57 15.46 -3.10
C ILE A 241 -5.26 16.60 -4.06
N ALA A 242 -6.23 16.98 -4.89
CA ALA A 242 -6.06 18.06 -5.85
C ALA A 242 -5.68 19.37 -5.13
N GLY A 243 -4.66 20.06 -5.63
CA GLY A 243 -4.16 21.32 -5.05
C GLY A 243 -3.20 21.16 -3.86
N MET A 244 -2.94 19.93 -3.40
CA MET A 244 -1.95 19.67 -2.35
C MET A 244 -0.72 18.97 -2.92
N SER A 245 0.46 19.53 -2.63
CA SER A 245 1.73 18.84 -2.88
C SER A 245 2.02 17.89 -1.71
N LEU A 246 2.00 16.58 -2.01
CA LEU A 246 2.21 15.51 -1.02
C LEU A 246 3.39 14.62 -1.44
N ASP A 247 4.11 14.13 -0.45
CA ASP A 247 5.21 13.17 -0.61
C ASP A 247 4.68 11.74 -0.53
N LEU A 248 5.16 10.88 -1.42
CA LEU A 248 4.93 9.44 -1.34
C LEU A 248 5.87 8.84 -0.28
N ASP A 249 5.30 8.29 0.77
CA ASP A 249 6.03 7.60 1.83
C ASP A 249 5.65 6.11 1.89
N LYS A 250 6.58 5.24 2.29
CA LYS A 250 6.37 3.78 2.43
C LYS A 250 6.57 3.27 3.86
N ASP A 251 7.11 4.09 4.75
CA ASP A 251 7.68 3.67 6.04
C ASP A 251 6.77 4.04 7.22
N ILE A 252 5.91 5.05 7.07
CA ILE A 252 5.04 5.55 8.13
C ILE A 252 4.03 4.50 8.56
N LEU A 253 3.43 3.76 7.63
CA LEU A 253 2.41 2.75 7.97
C LEU A 253 3.03 1.51 8.62
N PHE A 254 4.27 1.18 8.28
CA PHE A 254 4.99 0.00 8.75
C PHE A 254 6.46 0.36 8.96
N LYS A 255 6.86 0.52 10.22
CA LYS A 255 8.22 0.87 10.60
C LYS A 255 9.23 -0.13 10.02
N GLY A 256 10.29 0.38 9.40
CA GLY A 256 11.34 -0.44 8.78
C GLY A 256 10.96 -1.08 7.44
N ASN A 257 9.79 -0.74 6.88
CA ASN A 257 9.37 -1.24 5.59
C ASN A 257 10.36 -0.86 4.47
N LYS A 258 10.42 -1.71 3.43
CA LYS A 258 11.28 -1.49 2.26
C LYS A 258 10.54 -1.60 0.94
N VAL A 259 9.25 -1.95 0.96
CA VAL A 259 8.47 -2.21 -0.25
C VAL A 259 7.49 -1.07 -0.48
N TYR A 260 7.57 -0.43 -1.65
CA TYR A 260 6.53 0.48 -2.13
C TYR A 260 5.37 -0.32 -2.72
N SER A 261 4.16 -0.16 -2.17
CA SER A 261 2.94 -0.78 -2.68
C SER A 261 1.69 0.02 -2.24
N PRO A 262 0.51 -0.21 -2.85
CA PRO A 262 -0.73 0.45 -2.42
C PRO A 262 -1.05 0.31 -0.92
N GLU A 263 -0.63 -0.81 -0.34
CA GLU A 263 -0.96 -1.22 1.01
C GLU A 263 0.05 -0.70 2.04
N THR A 264 1.29 -0.40 1.62
CA THR A 264 2.36 0.13 2.49
C THR A 264 2.55 1.63 2.36
N CYS A 265 2.15 2.21 1.22
CA CYS A 265 2.37 3.61 0.95
C CYS A 265 1.20 4.52 1.32
N CYS A 266 1.53 5.78 1.58
CA CYS A 266 0.59 6.86 1.77
C CYS A 266 1.14 8.17 1.19
N PHE A 267 0.23 9.09 0.86
CA PHE A 267 0.59 10.47 0.59
C PHE A 267 0.51 11.29 1.87
N VAL A 268 1.58 12.01 2.18
CA VAL A 268 1.67 12.85 3.39
C VAL A 268 2.28 14.22 3.07
N PRO A 269 1.94 15.27 3.83
CA PRO A 269 2.64 16.55 3.74
C PRO A 269 4.14 16.41 3.98
N HIS A 270 4.94 17.25 3.32
CA HIS A 270 6.40 17.24 3.43
C HIS A 270 6.91 17.33 4.88
N ALA A 271 6.22 18.10 5.73
CA ALA A 271 6.53 18.21 7.15
C ALA A 271 6.44 16.85 7.88
N ILE A 272 5.47 16.00 7.53
CA ILE A 272 5.32 14.67 8.12
C ILE A 272 6.36 13.72 7.54
N ASN A 273 6.57 13.72 6.23
CA ASN A 273 7.59 12.88 5.59
C ASN A 273 8.99 13.13 6.19
N THR A 274 9.34 14.40 6.42
CA THR A 274 10.64 14.77 7.02
C THR A 274 10.76 14.41 8.50
N LEU A 275 9.65 14.21 9.20
CA LEU A 275 9.63 13.85 10.61
C LEU A 275 10.29 12.50 10.89
N PHE A 276 10.22 11.57 9.94
CA PHE A 276 10.72 10.20 10.06
C PHE A 276 12.09 9.99 9.40
N LEU A 277 12.73 11.06 8.91
CA LEU A 277 14.07 10.98 8.36
C LEU A 277 15.10 10.74 9.47
N ASN A 278 15.61 9.51 9.52
CA ASN A 278 16.66 9.12 10.44
C ASN A 278 18.02 9.43 9.79
N GLY A 279 18.73 10.44 10.30
CA GLY A 279 20.05 10.88 9.82
C GLY A 279 21.20 9.89 10.09
N LYS A 280 21.04 8.62 9.70
CA LYS A 280 21.92 7.50 10.06
C LYS A 280 23.40 7.72 9.71
N LYS A 281 23.72 8.48 8.65
CA LYS A 281 25.11 8.68 8.17
C LYS A 281 26.04 9.35 9.20
N ASN A 282 25.53 10.19 10.11
CA ASN A 282 26.38 11.09 10.89
C ASN A 282 26.55 10.73 12.37
N ARG A 283 25.93 9.63 12.86
CA ARG A 283 25.85 9.33 14.31
C ARG A 283 26.87 8.30 14.83
N GLY A 284 27.51 7.52 13.96
CA GLY A 284 28.33 6.37 14.38
C GLY A 284 27.49 5.32 15.10
N ASP A 285 27.98 4.81 16.23
CA ASP A 285 27.33 3.78 17.06
C ASP A 285 26.34 4.35 18.10
N LEU A 286 26.14 5.67 18.12
CA LEU A 286 25.24 6.32 19.09
C LEU A 286 23.77 6.18 18.69
N PRO A 287 22.85 6.14 19.67
CA PRO A 287 21.41 6.13 19.41
C PRO A 287 20.93 7.35 18.61
N LEU A 288 19.73 7.23 18.02
CA LEU A 288 19.10 8.37 17.32
C LEU A 288 19.02 9.61 18.22
N GLY A 289 19.31 10.77 17.64
CA GLY A 289 19.25 12.06 18.34
C GLY A 289 20.33 12.29 19.40
N VAL A 290 21.27 11.36 19.58
CA VAL A 290 22.35 11.47 20.56
C VAL A 290 23.69 11.73 19.86
N HIS A 291 24.45 12.68 20.39
CA HIS A 291 25.83 12.94 19.97
C HIS A 291 26.74 13.20 21.18
N PHE A 292 28.02 12.81 21.08
CA PHE A 292 28.99 13.06 22.14
C PHE A 292 29.68 14.41 21.94
N ASP A 293 29.56 15.30 22.93
CA ASP A 293 30.25 16.58 22.97
C ASP A 293 31.60 16.42 23.65
N LYS A 294 32.66 16.32 22.83
CA LYS A 294 34.05 16.17 23.29
C LYS A 294 34.51 17.33 24.18
N SER A 295 33.98 18.55 23.98
CA SER A 295 34.41 19.72 24.76
C SER A 295 33.90 19.69 26.20
N LYS A 296 32.71 19.10 26.41
CA LYS A 296 32.08 19.00 27.73
C LYS A 296 32.24 17.62 28.37
N GLY A 297 32.65 16.60 27.60
CA GLY A 297 32.68 15.21 28.05
C GLY A 297 31.30 14.66 28.38
N LYS A 298 30.26 15.10 27.66
CA LYS A 298 28.84 14.76 27.92
C LYS A 298 28.14 14.35 26.62
N TYR A 299 27.07 13.59 26.76
CA TYR A 299 26.16 13.27 25.66
C TYR A 299 25.12 14.36 25.52
N ARG A 300 24.76 14.72 24.30
CA ARG A 300 23.73 15.71 24.00
C ARG A 300 22.58 15.04 23.26
N ALA A 301 21.36 15.36 23.68
CA ALA A 301 20.15 14.95 22.99
C ALA A 301 19.61 16.14 22.20
N GLU A 302 19.35 15.95 20.91
CA GLU A 302 18.77 16.96 20.04
C GLU A 302 17.94 16.36 18.90
N MET A 303 17.03 17.16 18.35
CA MET A 303 16.24 16.82 17.18
C MET A 303 16.36 17.94 16.15
N SER A 304 16.33 17.61 14.86
CA SER A 304 16.11 18.59 13.80
C SER A 304 14.72 18.38 13.21
N PHE A 305 13.99 19.47 12.99
CA PHE A 305 12.71 19.45 12.31
C PHE A 305 12.55 20.70 11.44
N MET A 306 12.23 20.52 10.17
CA MET A 306 12.11 21.61 9.18
C MET A 306 13.30 22.60 9.20
N GLY A 307 14.52 22.07 9.32
CA GLY A 307 15.75 22.87 9.34
C GLY A 307 16.05 23.58 10.66
N ARG A 308 15.22 23.40 11.70
CA ARG A 308 15.46 23.96 13.04
C ARG A 308 15.97 22.88 14.00
N GLN A 309 17.05 23.18 14.70
CA GLN A 309 17.61 22.32 15.75
C GLN A 309 16.92 22.62 17.09
N ILE A 310 16.46 21.57 17.75
CA ILE A 310 15.82 21.57 19.07
C ILE A 310 16.75 20.85 20.03
N LYS A 311 17.31 21.58 20.99
CA LYS A 311 18.23 21.04 22.01
C LYS A 311 17.42 20.53 23.20
N LEU A 312 17.59 19.26 23.55
CA LEU A 312 16.84 18.61 24.62
C LEU A 312 17.62 18.52 25.93
N GLY A 313 18.95 18.62 25.86
CA GLY A 313 19.81 18.70 27.04
C GLY A 313 21.18 18.06 26.85
N THR A 314 21.94 18.02 27.95
CA THR A 314 23.21 17.33 28.10
C THR A 314 23.11 16.32 29.23
N PHE A 315 23.71 15.15 29.05
CA PHE A 315 23.58 13.98 29.92
C PHE A 315 24.92 13.28 30.10
N ASP A 316 25.02 12.47 31.14
CA ASP A 316 26.25 11.76 31.49
C ASP A 316 26.43 10.48 30.68
N THR A 317 25.33 9.89 30.19
CA THR A 317 25.34 8.63 29.44
C THR A 317 24.55 8.74 28.13
N ALA A 318 24.87 7.87 27.17
CA ALA A 318 24.15 7.83 25.90
C ALA A 318 22.69 7.39 26.09
N GLU A 319 22.45 6.48 27.04
CA GLU A 319 21.14 5.91 27.35
C GLU A 319 20.21 6.96 27.96
N SER A 320 20.71 7.81 28.87
CA SER A 320 19.91 8.88 29.47
C SER A 320 19.61 9.99 28.46
N ALA A 321 20.56 10.33 27.59
CA ALA A 321 20.31 11.22 26.45
C ALA A 321 19.25 10.65 25.49
N PHE A 322 19.36 9.36 25.17
CA PHE A 322 18.41 8.69 24.28
C PHE A 322 17.02 8.59 24.91
N ALA A 323 16.91 8.28 26.19
CA ALA A 323 15.62 8.23 26.89
C ALA A 323 14.88 9.57 26.79
N ARG A 324 15.59 10.70 26.98
CA ARG A 324 15.01 12.03 26.80
C ARG A 324 14.63 12.30 25.35
N TYR A 325 15.47 11.89 24.39
CA TYR A 325 15.16 12.03 22.97
C TYR A 325 13.92 11.25 22.56
N LYS A 326 13.83 9.97 22.98
CA LYS A 326 12.71 9.06 22.71
C LYS A 326 11.39 9.67 23.18
N GLU A 327 11.32 10.03 24.46
CA GLU A 327 10.13 10.66 25.05
C GLU A 327 9.71 11.90 24.26
N TYR A 328 10.65 12.84 24.07
CA TYR A 328 10.35 14.09 23.36
C TYR A 328 9.91 13.86 21.91
N LYS A 329 10.57 12.95 21.19
CA LYS A 329 10.29 12.69 19.78
C LYS A 329 8.94 11.99 19.60
N GLU A 330 8.60 11.02 20.45
CA GLU A 330 7.29 10.35 20.41
C GLU A 330 6.15 11.34 20.71
N ASP A 331 6.30 12.19 21.72
CA ASP A 331 5.31 13.23 22.03
C ASP A 331 5.20 14.26 20.91
N PHE A 332 6.33 14.69 20.34
CA PHE A 332 6.33 15.60 19.20
C PHE A 332 5.65 14.99 17.96
N ILE A 333 5.80 13.67 17.72
CA ILE A 333 5.10 12.98 16.63
C ILE A 333 3.58 13.03 16.84
N LYS A 334 3.11 12.80 18.08
CA LYS A 334 1.68 12.89 18.42
C LYS A 334 1.15 14.31 18.25
N ASP A 335 1.90 15.32 18.71
CA ASP A 335 1.53 16.73 18.55
C ASP A 335 1.38 17.12 17.07
N ILE A 336 2.29 16.65 16.21
CA ILE A 336 2.20 16.86 14.76
C ILE A 336 1.01 16.08 14.17
N ALA A 337 0.77 14.85 14.62
CA ALA A 337 -0.40 14.07 14.16
C ALA A 337 -1.72 14.80 14.46
N GLU A 338 -1.86 15.38 15.65
CA GLU A 338 -3.03 16.17 16.05
C GLU A 338 -3.19 17.45 15.22
N GLN A 339 -2.10 18.18 14.99
CA GLN A 339 -2.12 19.37 14.12
C GLN A 339 -2.57 19.04 12.68
N TYR A 340 -2.20 17.86 12.19
CA TYR A 340 -2.50 17.42 10.84
C TYR A 340 -3.74 16.51 10.73
N ARG A 341 -4.47 16.26 11.83
CA ARG A 341 -5.54 15.25 11.93
C ARG A 341 -6.59 15.33 10.82
N ASN A 342 -6.93 16.54 10.38
CA ASN A 342 -7.92 16.74 9.32
C ASN A 342 -7.34 16.61 7.91
N VAL A 343 -6.03 16.74 7.73
CA VAL A 343 -5.37 16.81 6.40
C VAL A 343 -4.57 15.56 6.04
N ILE A 344 -4.47 14.58 6.95
CA ILE A 344 -3.90 13.25 6.69
C ILE A 344 -4.93 12.12 6.79
N PRO A 345 -4.72 11.01 6.05
CA PRO A 345 -5.53 9.82 6.21
C PRO A 345 -5.48 9.29 7.65
N ASP A 346 -6.58 8.71 8.12
CA ASP A 346 -6.69 8.15 9.47
C ASP A 346 -5.66 7.04 9.73
N LYS A 347 -5.34 6.24 8.71
CA LYS A 347 -4.26 5.23 8.78
C LYS A 347 -2.88 5.83 9.10
N VAL A 348 -2.61 7.04 8.61
CA VAL A 348 -1.35 7.76 8.88
C VAL A 348 -1.39 8.32 10.31
N TYR A 349 -2.49 8.97 10.68
CA TYR A 349 -2.71 9.47 12.03
C TYR A 349 -2.52 8.36 13.09
N GLU A 350 -3.20 7.22 12.93
CA GLU A 350 -3.08 6.08 13.85
C GLU A 350 -1.66 5.52 13.90
N ALA A 351 -0.95 5.46 12.77
CA ALA A 351 0.44 5.01 12.74
C ALA A 351 1.37 5.98 13.51
N MET A 352 1.14 7.29 13.39
CA MET A 352 1.89 8.31 14.12
C MET A 352 1.59 8.26 15.63
N MET A 353 0.32 8.13 16.02
CA MET A 353 -0.09 8.06 17.43
C MET A 353 0.48 6.85 18.16
N ASN A 354 0.65 5.73 17.44
CA ASN A 354 1.21 4.49 17.96
C ASN A 354 2.72 4.34 17.68
N TRP A 355 3.38 5.37 17.16
CA TRP A 355 4.79 5.30 16.80
C TRP A 355 5.66 5.17 18.05
N LYS A 356 6.52 4.15 18.04
CA LYS A 356 7.49 3.88 19.12
C LYS A 356 8.89 3.93 18.58
N ILE A 357 9.79 4.57 19.33
CA ILE A 357 11.21 4.69 19.00
C ILE A 357 12.00 3.76 19.89
N GLU A 358 12.85 2.96 19.28
CA GLU A 358 13.70 2.01 19.97
C GLU A 358 15.17 2.41 19.84
N ILE A 359 16.00 1.99 20.79
CA ILE A 359 17.40 2.43 20.88
C ILE A 359 18.25 1.98 19.71
N ASP A 360 17.83 0.90 19.04
CA ASP A 360 18.47 0.27 17.89
C ASP A 360 17.97 0.78 16.52
N ASP A 361 17.05 1.76 16.50
CA ASP A 361 16.48 2.34 15.28
C ASP A 361 17.48 3.03 14.34
#